data_AF-A0A0R1MF19-F1
#
_entry.id   AF-A0A0R1MF19-F1
#
_cell.length_a   1.000
_cell.length_b   1.000
_cell.length_c   1.000
_cell.angle_alpha   90.00
_cell.angle_beta   90.00
_cell.angle_gamma   90.00
#
_symmetry.space_group_name_H-M   'P 1'
#
loop_
_entity.id
_entity.type
_entity.pdbx_description
1 polymer ?
#
loop_
_entity_poly.entity_id
_entity_poly.type
_entity_poly.pdbx_seq_one_letter_code
_entity_poly.pdbx_strand_id
1 'polypeptide(L)' 'MSPDDFRLQYFAEPHQTVFPSSHGKLTLAQVTDYFASIQKVSEIVGVTVAEFLPWDIIKLKQTLNALNLFNNDKQ' A
#
# COMPACT_ATOMS: atom_id res chain seq x y z
N MET A 1 6.92 4.81 1.36
CA MET A 1 7.81 4.51 0.22
C MET A 1 7.55 5.51 -0.90
N SER A 2 8.36 5.53 -1.96
CA SER A 2 8.04 6.33 -3.16
C SER A 2 6.70 5.88 -3.74
N PRO A 3 5.74 6.79 -4.01
CA PRO A 3 4.47 6.46 -4.68
C PRO A 3 4.64 5.86 -6.08
N ASP A 4 5.77 6.15 -6.74
CA ASP A 4 6.08 5.61 -8.06
C ASP A 4 6.43 4.12 -8.01
N ASP A 5 7.00 3.67 -6.89
CA ASP A 5 7.48 2.30 -6.67
C ASP A 5 6.44 1.44 -5.92
N PHE A 6 5.75 2.02 -4.94
CA PHE A 6 4.71 1.34 -4.16
C PHE A 6 3.43 2.18 -4.07
N ARG A 7 2.36 1.67 -4.70
CA ARG A 7 1.09 2.39 -4.90
C ARG A 7 0.01 2.09 -3.87
N LEU A 8 0.24 1.16 -2.95
CA LEU A 8 -0.76 0.76 -1.93
C LEU A 8 -0.59 1.62 -0.67
N GLN A 9 -0.61 2.94 -0.83
CA GLN A 9 -0.39 3.94 0.23
C GLN A 9 -1.19 5.22 -0.04
N TYR A 10 -1.30 6.09 0.97
CA TYR A 10 -2.07 7.34 0.92
C TYR A 10 -1.64 8.27 -0.23
N PHE A 11 -0.33 8.50 -0.40
CA PHE A 11 0.22 9.38 -1.43
C PHE A 11 0.07 8.85 -2.87
N ALA A 12 -0.48 7.66 -3.05
CA ALA A 12 -0.79 7.05 -4.33
C ALA A 12 -2.30 6.92 -4.57
N GLU A 13 -3.12 7.68 -3.82
CA GLU A 13 -4.56 7.75 -4.04
C GLU A 13 -4.87 8.21 -5.47
N PRO A 14 -5.63 7.43 -6.27
CA PRO A 14 -5.91 7.80 -7.65
C PRO A 14 -6.71 9.11 -7.72
N HIS A 15 -6.29 10.00 -8.63
CA HIS A 15 -6.84 11.34 -8.87
C HIS A 15 -6.51 12.40 -7.80
N GLN A 16 -5.72 12.07 -6.78
CA GLN A 16 -5.23 13.04 -5.81
C GLN A 16 -3.82 13.52 -6.19
N THR A 17 -3.63 14.83 -6.32
CA THR A 17 -2.34 15.44 -6.69
C THR A 17 -1.79 16.40 -5.64
N VAL A 18 -2.60 16.78 -4.65
CA VAL A 18 -2.23 17.72 -3.59
C VAL A 18 -2.34 17.00 -2.24
N PHE A 19 -1.24 16.95 -1.50
CA PHE A 19 -1.22 16.35 -0.16
C PHE A 19 -0.71 17.39 0.85
N PRO A 20 -1.22 17.39 2.08
CA PRO A 20 -0.80 18.36 3.11
C PRO A 20 0.60 18.08 3.67
N SER A 21 1.27 17.01 3.22
CA SER A 21 2.57 16.57 3.71
C SER A 21 3.43 15.99 2.58
N SER A 22 4.74 15.84 2.83
CA SER A 22 5.66 15.16 1.91
C SER A 22 5.43 13.64 1.87
N HIS A 23 5.80 13.02 0.75
CA HIS A 23 5.72 11.57 0.56
C HIS A 23 7.07 10.88 0.80
N GLY A 24 7.03 9.55 0.94
CA GLY A 24 8.24 8.74 1.07
C GLY A 24 9.11 8.75 -0.18
N LYS A 25 10.41 8.47 -0.03
CA LYS A 25 11.40 8.48 -1.14
C LYS A 25 12.09 7.13 -1.37
N LEU A 26 11.96 6.20 -0.43
CA LEU A 26 12.60 4.88 -0.51
C LEU A 26 11.82 3.93 -1.43
N THR A 27 12.53 3.10 -2.18
CA THR A 27 11.96 1.93 -2.86
C THR A 27 11.84 0.74 -1.92
N LEU A 28 11.06 -0.27 -2.29
CA LEU A 28 10.94 -1.51 -1.52
C LEU A 28 12.28 -2.28 -1.43
N ALA A 29 13.10 -2.22 -2.48
CA ALA A 29 14.44 -2.80 -2.49
C ALA A 29 15.34 -2.15 -1.43
N GLN A 30 15.37 -0.82 -1.35
CA GLN A 30 16.15 -0.11 -0.32
C GLN A 30 15.70 -0.44 1.09
N VAL A 31 14.38 -0.56 1.32
CA VAL A 31 13.84 -1.01 2.61
C VAL A 31 14.35 -2.41 2.96
N THR A 32 14.37 -3.32 1.97
CA THR A 32 14.88 -4.69 2.16
C THR A 32 16.37 -4.70 2.50
N ASP A 33 17.17 -3.89 1.81
CA ASP A 33 18.60 -3.73 2.07
C ASP A 33 18.87 -3.21 3.50
N TYR A 34 18.02 -2.31 4.00
CA TYR A 34 18.11 -1.83 5.38
C TYR A 34 17.79 -2.93 6.39
N PHE A 35 16.73 -3.70 6.18
CA PHE A 35 16.42 -4.85 7.05
C PHE A 35 17.57 -5.86 7.06
N ALA A 36 18.11 -6.21 5.89
CA ALA A 36 19.25 -7.13 5.78
C ALA A 36 20.51 -6.57 6.48
N SER A 37 20.71 -5.25 6.43
CA SER A 37 21.85 -4.60 7.11
C SER A 37 21.69 -4.58 8.63
N ILE A 38 20.48 -4.33 9.13
CA ILE A 38 20.15 -4.39 10.56
C ILE A 38 20.35 -5.81 11.11
N GLN A 39 19.93 -6.82 10.36
CA GLN A 39 20.09 -8.24 10.71
C GLN A 39 21.55 -8.69 10.86
N LYS A 40 22.50 -8.01 10.19
CA LYS A 40 23.93 -8.34 10.32
C LYS A 40 24.51 -7.98 11.69
N VAL A 41 23.89 -7.04 12.39
CA VAL A 41 24.43 -6.46 13.64
C VAL A 41 23.51 -6.62 14.84
N SER A 42 22.26 -7.07 14.62
CA SER A 42 21.27 -7.25 15.67
C SER A 42 20.20 -8.26 15.26
N GLU A 43 19.62 -8.95 16.23
CA GLU A 43 18.44 -9.79 16.00
C GLU A 43 17.19 -8.92 15.90
N ILE A 44 16.36 -9.16 14.88
CA ILE A 44 15.06 -8.51 14.73
C ILE A 44 14.01 -9.33 15.47
N VAL A 45 13.51 -8.83 16.59
CA VAL A 45 12.50 -9.50 17.43
C VAL A 45 11.07 -9.04 17.18
N GLY A 46 10.87 -8.06 16.29
CA GLY A 46 9.54 -7.54 15.96
C GLY A 46 9.55 -6.62 14.75
N VAL A 47 8.47 -6.67 13.96
CA VAL A 47 8.26 -5.83 12.77
C VAL A 47 6.80 -5.39 12.74
N THR A 48 6.56 -4.12 12.45
CA THR A 48 5.23 -3.58 12.16
C THR A 48 5.19 -3.07 10.74
N VAL A 49 4.13 -3.44 10.01
CA VAL A 49 3.78 -2.87 8.71
C VAL A 49 2.50 -2.08 8.89
N ALA A 50 2.52 -0.80 8.53
CA ALA A 50 1.42 0.14 8.73
C ALA A 50 1.09 0.88 7.42
N GLU A 51 -0.04 1.59 7.41
CA GLU A 51 -0.47 2.48 6.31
C GLU A 51 -0.61 1.78 4.94
N PHE A 52 -1.03 0.51 4.95
CA PHE A 52 -1.35 -0.24 3.73
C PHE A 52 -2.74 0.15 3.21
N LEU A 53 -2.77 0.89 2.10
CA LEU A 53 -3.99 1.47 1.51
C LEU A 53 -4.15 1.02 0.06
N PRO A 54 -4.78 -0.14 -0.21
CA PRO A 54 -4.84 -0.73 -1.54
C PRO A 54 -6.00 -0.18 -2.37
N TRP A 55 -5.87 1.07 -2.82
CA TRP A 55 -6.94 1.81 -3.52
C TRP A 55 -7.59 1.04 -4.67
N ASP A 56 -6.80 0.44 -5.56
CA ASP A 56 -7.31 -0.27 -6.72
C ASP A 56 -8.08 -1.52 -6.33
N ILE A 57 -7.65 -2.23 -5.29
CA ILE A 57 -8.35 -3.43 -4.79
C ILE A 57 -9.69 -3.03 -4.19
N ILE A 58 -9.72 -1.96 -3.41
CA ILE A 58 -10.95 -1.43 -2.80
C ILE A 58 -11.93 -1.00 -3.91
N LYS A 59 -11.47 -0.23 -4.89
CA LYS A 59 -12.29 0.25 -6.01
C LYS A 59 -12.76 -0.88 -6.93
N LEU A 60 -11.91 -1.88 -7.19
CA LEU A 60 -12.29 -3.07 -7.97
C LEU A 60 -13.39 -3.85 -7.25
N LYS A 61 -13.24 -4.09 -5.94
CA LYS A 61 -14.26 -4.77 -5.14
C LYS A 61 -15.59 -4.02 -5.19
N GLN A 62 -15.57 -2.70 -5.02
CA GLN A 62 -16.78 -1.87 -5.09
C GLN A 62 -17.44 -1.96 -6.48
N THR A 63 -16.64 -1.87 -7.55
CA THR A 63 -17.11 -1.97 -8.93
C THR A 63 -17.76 -3.32 -9.23
N LEU A 64 -17.11 -4.42 -8.85
CA LEU A 64 -17.65 -5.76 -9.09
C LEU A 64 -18.93 -6.00 -8.29
N ASN A 65 -18.99 -5.54 -7.04
CA ASN A 65 -20.18 -5.67 -6.19
C ASN A 65 -21.38 -4.87 -6.71
N ALA A 66 -21.17 -3.88 -7.59
CA ALA A 66 -22.26 -3.14 -8.23
C ALA A 66 -22.95 -3.93 -9.36
N LEU A 67 -22.33 -5.02 -9.83
CA LEU A 67 -22.90 -5.87 -10.87
C LEU A 67 -23.72 -6.98 -10.23
N ASN A 68 -24.98 -7.13 -10.66
CA ASN A 68 -25.88 -8.19 -10.17
C ASN A 68 -25.26 -9.59 -10.33
N LEU A 69 -24.45 -9.80 -11.37
CA LEU A 69 -23.70 -11.04 -11.61
C LEU A 69 -22.94 -11.53 -10.37
N PHE A 70 -22.44 -10.60 -9.55
CA PHE A 70 -21.61 -10.88 -8.38
C PHE A 70 -22.33 -10.58 -7.05
N ASN A 71 -23.65 -10.30 -7.07
CA ASN A 71 -24.43 -9.89 -5.90
C ASN A 71 -25.79 -10.59 -5.83
N ASN A 72 -25.82 -11.90 -6.09
CA ASN A 72 -27.03 -12.72 -6.17
C ASN A 72 -27.75 -12.95 -4.82
N ASP A 73 -27.18 -12.52 -3.69
CA ASP A 73 -27.75 -12.72 -2.35
C ASP A 73 -28.69 -11.57 -1.90
N LYS A 74 -29.05 -10.63 -2.79
CA LYS A 74 -29.96 -9.50 -2.51
C LYS A 74 -31.33 -9.57 -3.19
N GLN A 75 -31.85 -10.76 -3.46
CA GLN A 75 -33.26 -10.94 -3.88
C GLN A 75 -34.14 -11.37 -2.70
#